data_AF-A0A5K7ZAF3-F1
#
_entry.id   AF-A0A5K7ZAF3-F1
#
_cell.length_a   1.000
_cell.length_b   1.000
_cell.length_c   1.000
_cell.angle_alpha   90.00
_cell.angle_beta   90.00
_cell.angle_gamma   90.00
#
_symmetry.space_group_name_H-M   'P 1'
#
loop_
_entity.id
_entity.type
_entity.pdbx_description
1 polymer ?
#
loop_
_entity_poly.entity_id
_entity_poly.type
_entity_poly.pdbx_seq_one_letter_code
_entity_poly.pdbx_strand_id
1 'polypeptide(L)'
;MSFEFYKESYAGAIKAISIGKGDKAITVGGETCYPFYQFEGEMPHKPRIAMEIWDMEPEEWPAAALEPFKDVISDPAAWAKKCVAEYGAEIIVLQLKSTDPNGTDASPADASATVKKVLAAIDVPLVVWGVANHEKDEAVFKKIAEDVQDVQLTLGPVEDKNHKGIGAAAMGYGHAIISSSPIDVNLAKQVNILLENLGMPMDRVIIDPTTGGLGYGMEYSYSVMERLRMAAMAQGDDKLQMPIINNLANEVWKCKEAKQTVEEAPTLGDPEKRGILMEAVGAVTYLMAGSDILIMRHPESIRLVKAFIDLAMDGGSAADIDPIAKRLEGVSVDLAALAPEPDLTVEEEKKAAKPAAKAAPKAAAKPAAAAAKPAAKPAAEKKAEPAPAAAPAAPAADPEAEAKAKAEAEAKAKADAAAKAEADAKAKADAEAKAKADAEAKAKADAEAKAKAEKEAAAKAAAEREAAEDALRQKRAAEREAHAAKRASGETEKAVSMTAAAVQKTEYEKILDKLNWVHRRIPLY
;
A
#
# COMPACT_ATOMS: atom_id res chain seq x y z
N MET A 1 -15.31 -43.24 14.23
CA MET A 1 -16.06 -42.33 13.34
C MET A 1 -15.24 -42.14 12.08
N SER A 2 -15.88 -41.93 10.93
CA SER A 2 -15.20 -41.35 9.77
C SER A 2 -14.74 -39.93 10.11
N PHE A 3 -13.59 -39.53 9.58
CA PHE A 3 -13.19 -38.12 9.59
C PHE A 3 -14.00 -37.38 8.53
N GLU A 4 -14.51 -36.21 8.88
CA GLU A 4 -15.22 -35.30 7.98
C GLU A 4 -14.52 -33.94 8.04
N PHE A 5 -14.27 -33.35 6.87
CA PHE A 5 -13.70 -32.00 6.79
C PHE A 5 -14.73 -30.99 7.26
N TYR A 6 -14.35 -30.13 8.20
CA TYR A 6 -15.08 -28.88 8.40
C TYR A 6 -14.93 -28.03 7.15
N LYS A 7 -16.04 -27.48 6.66
CA LYS A 7 -16.10 -26.53 5.56
C LYS A 7 -16.71 -25.25 6.08
N GLU A 8 -16.06 -24.12 5.80
CA GLU A 8 -16.61 -22.82 6.14
C GLU A 8 -17.81 -22.47 5.24
N SER A 9 -18.74 -21.66 5.75
CA SER A 9 -19.91 -21.20 4.97
C SER A 9 -19.78 -19.73 4.63
N TYR A 10 -19.61 -19.44 3.34
CA TYR A 10 -19.46 -18.07 2.84
C TYR A 10 -20.81 -17.43 2.52
N ALA A 11 -20.98 -16.16 2.91
CA ALA A 11 -22.15 -15.33 2.62
C ALA A 11 -22.01 -14.53 1.31
N GLY A 12 -20.79 -14.47 0.76
CA GLY A 12 -20.44 -13.78 -0.47
C GLY A 12 -19.29 -14.46 -1.19
N ALA A 13 -18.97 -13.95 -2.38
CA ALA A 13 -17.92 -14.46 -3.26
C ALA A 13 -17.16 -13.27 -3.86
N ILE A 14 -15.97 -13.51 -4.37
CA ILE A 14 -15.16 -12.49 -5.04
C ILE A 14 -15.63 -12.38 -6.49
N LYS A 15 -15.77 -11.16 -6.99
CA LYS A 15 -16.18 -10.89 -8.37
C LYS A 15 -15.05 -11.30 -9.32
N ALA A 16 -15.39 -12.05 -10.37
CA ALA A 16 -14.48 -12.24 -11.49
C ALA A 16 -14.40 -10.93 -12.29
N ILE A 17 -13.19 -10.38 -12.47
CA ILE A 17 -12.93 -9.14 -13.21
C ILE A 17 -11.89 -9.42 -14.29
N SER A 18 -12.19 -8.98 -15.51
CA SER A 18 -11.28 -9.05 -16.64
C SER A 18 -10.54 -7.73 -16.82
N ILE A 19 -9.23 -7.81 -17.02
CA ILE A 19 -8.39 -6.68 -17.44
C ILE A 19 -7.91 -6.86 -18.88
N GLY A 20 -7.86 -5.76 -19.63
CA GLY A 20 -7.54 -5.76 -21.06
C GLY A 20 -8.79 -6.01 -21.93
N LYS A 21 -8.58 -6.42 -23.18
CA LYS A 21 -9.66 -6.54 -24.19
C LYS A 21 -9.35 -7.61 -25.22
N GLY A 22 -10.38 -8.27 -25.75
CA GLY A 22 -10.24 -9.34 -26.74
C GLY A 22 -9.64 -10.62 -26.18
N ASP A 23 -9.09 -11.46 -27.06
CA ASP A 23 -8.60 -12.83 -26.75
C ASP A 23 -7.42 -12.88 -25.77
N LYS A 24 -6.85 -11.72 -25.44
CA LYS A 24 -5.72 -11.53 -24.52
C LYS A 24 -6.15 -10.91 -23.18
N ALA A 25 -7.44 -10.67 -22.97
CA ALA A 25 -7.95 -10.24 -21.68
C ALA A 25 -7.72 -11.32 -20.62
N ILE A 26 -7.32 -10.90 -19.42
CA ILE A 26 -7.01 -11.79 -18.30
C ILE A 26 -8.08 -11.60 -17.23
N THR A 27 -8.78 -12.68 -16.87
CA THR A 27 -9.75 -12.69 -15.76
C THR A 27 -9.08 -13.21 -14.49
N VAL A 28 -9.32 -12.49 -13.39
CA VAL A 28 -8.91 -12.81 -12.02
C VAL A 28 -10.11 -12.68 -11.08
N GLY A 29 -10.00 -13.20 -9.85
CA GLY A 29 -11.14 -13.26 -8.92
C GLY A 29 -12.08 -14.43 -9.23
N GLY A 30 -13.28 -14.39 -8.65
CA GLY A 30 -14.28 -15.46 -8.77
C GLY A 30 -14.22 -16.49 -7.64
N GLU A 31 -13.39 -16.26 -6.61
CA GLU A 31 -13.23 -17.18 -5.50
C GLU A 31 -14.51 -17.31 -4.65
N THR A 32 -14.82 -18.55 -4.27
CA THR A 32 -15.92 -18.90 -3.35
C THR A 32 -15.40 -19.62 -2.08
N CYS A 33 -14.08 -19.58 -1.87
CA CYS A 33 -13.37 -20.07 -0.69
C CYS A 33 -12.18 -19.16 -0.36
N TYR A 34 -11.59 -19.30 0.84
CA TYR A 34 -10.29 -18.70 1.14
C TYR A 34 -9.16 -19.19 0.21
N PRO A 35 -8.03 -18.47 0.12
CA PRO A 35 -6.97 -18.75 -0.84
C PRO A 35 -6.48 -20.20 -0.79
N PHE A 36 -6.53 -20.88 -1.93
CA PHE A 36 -6.17 -22.29 -2.12
C PHE A 36 -7.01 -23.32 -1.33
N TYR A 37 -8.12 -22.92 -0.70
CA TYR A 37 -8.99 -23.83 0.08
C TYR A 37 -10.03 -24.52 -0.82
N GLN A 38 -9.57 -25.07 -1.96
CA GLN A 38 -10.41 -25.71 -2.98
C GLN A 38 -11.21 -26.95 -2.49
N PHE A 39 -10.96 -27.42 -1.27
CA PHE A 39 -11.76 -28.48 -0.64
C PHE A 39 -13.13 -27.99 -0.16
N GLU A 40 -13.33 -26.68 0.01
CA GLU A 40 -14.57 -26.06 0.51
C GLU A 40 -15.20 -25.02 -0.43
N GLY A 41 -14.57 -24.68 -1.56
CA GLY A 41 -15.18 -23.89 -2.63
C GLY A 41 -14.35 -23.90 -3.92
N GLU A 42 -14.73 -23.06 -4.87
CA GLU A 42 -14.09 -22.95 -6.19
C GLU A 42 -13.16 -21.73 -6.27
N MET A 43 -12.03 -21.92 -6.96
CA MET A 43 -11.06 -20.89 -7.32
C MET A 43 -10.86 -20.96 -8.86
N PRO A 44 -11.79 -20.37 -9.64
CA PRO A 44 -11.90 -20.64 -11.08
C PRO A 44 -10.79 -20.01 -11.93
N HIS A 45 -10.10 -19.00 -11.39
CA HIS A 45 -8.97 -18.34 -12.04
C HIS A 45 -7.74 -18.45 -11.15
N LYS A 46 -6.59 -18.82 -11.73
CA LYS A 46 -5.31 -18.77 -11.02
C LYS A 46 -4.92 -17.31 -10.73
N PRO A 47 -4.38 -16.99 -9.54
CA PRO A 47 -3.68 -15.73 -9.31
C PRO A 47 -2.64 -15.49 -10.39
N ARG A 48 -2.48 -14.24 -10.81
CA ARG A 48 -1.60 -13.85 -11.92
C ARG A 48 -0.42 -13.02 -11.45
N ILE A 49 0.63 -13.06 -12.26
CA ILE A 49 1.85 -12.29 -12.01
C ILE A 49 2.04 -11.31 -13.16
N ALA A 50 2.09 -10.03 -12.81
CA ALA A 50 2.39 -8.95 -13.72
C ALA A 50 3.87 -8.56 -13.60
N MET A 51 4.55 -8.36 -14.73
CA MET A 51 5.95 -7.94 -14.74
C MET A 51 6.07 -6.42 -14.72
N GLU A 52 6.81 -5.92 -13.73
CA GLU A 52 7.15 -4.50 -13.61
C GLU A 52 8.19 -4.07 -14.65
N ILE A 53 7.92 -2.94 -15.30
CA ILE A 53 8.89 -2.14 -16.08
C ILE A 53 8.76 -0.68 -15.64
N TRP A 54 9.81 0.11 -15.81
CA TRP A 54 9.79 1.56 -15.51
C TRP A 54 9.80 2.37 -16.81
N ASP A 55 9.27 3.59 -16.77
CA ASP A 55 9.27 4.56 -17.88
C ASP A 55 10.61 5.31 -18.03
N MET A 56 11.51 5.17 -17.05
CA MET A 56 12.88 5.69 -17.01
C MET A 56 13.85 4.61 -16.53
N GLU A 57 15.14 4.82 -16.82
CA GLU A 57 16.21 3.94 -16.35
C GLU A 57 16.38 4.03 -14.82
N PRO A 58 16.44 2.90 -14.08
CA PRO A 58 16.59 2.90 -12.64
C PRO A 58 18.04 3.10 -12.18
N GLU A 59 18.30 4.16 -11.41
CA GLU A 59 19.65 4.50 -10.95
C GLU A 59 20.16 3.62 -9.79
N GLU A 60 19.29 3.21 -8.86
CA GLU A 60 19.68 2.53 -7.61
C GLU A 60 19.28 1.05 -7.53
N TRP A 61 19.01 0.37 -8.64
CA TRP A 61 18.68 -1.05 -8.59
C TRP A 61 19.91 -1.91 -8.28
N PRO A 62 19.79 -2.97 -7.45
CA PRO A 62 20.89 -3.91 -7.27
C PRO A 62 21.20 -4.65 -8.56
N ALA A 63 22.46 -5.07 -8.72
CA ALA A 63 22.91 -5.83 -9.90
C ALA A 63 22.02 -7.06 -10.19
N ALA A 64 21.52 -7.73 -9.15
CA ALA A 64 20.60 -8.87 -9.29
C ALA A 64 19.27 -8.50 -9.98
N ALA A 65 18.74 -7.30 -9.73
CA ALA A 65 17.52 -6.81 -10.39
C ALA A 65 17.78 -6.26 -11.80
N LEU A 66 18.98 -5.73 -12.06
CA LEU A 66 19.38 -5.16 -13.36
C LEU A 66 19.79 -6.23 -14.38
N GLU A 67 20.53 -7.26 -13.95
CA GLU A 67 21.14 -8.27 -14.83
C GLU A 67 20.16 -8.94 -15.82
N PRO A 68 18.89 -9.25 -15.47
CA PRO A 68 17.94 -9.79 -16.43
C PRO A 68 17.52 -8.85 -17.56
N PHE A 69 17.73 -7.54 -17.40
CA PHE A 69 17.16 -6.49 -18.26
C PHE A 69 18.21 -5.51 -18.82
N LYS A 70 19.49 -5.64 -18.47
CA LYS A 70 20.58 -4.69 -18.79
C LYS A 70 20.73 -4.28 -20.27
N ASP A 71 20.23 -5.11 -21.18
CA ASP A 71 20.21 -4.92 -22.63
C ASP A 71 19.00 -4.11 -23.14
N VAL A 72 17.99 -3.91 -22.29
CA VAL A 72 16.71 -3.24 -22.62
C VAL A 72 16.26 -2.22 -21.57
N ILE A 73 16.95 -2.09 -20.44
CA ILE A 73 16.55 -1.31 -19.26
C ILE A 73 16.23 0.17 -19.56
N SER A 74 16.89 0.76 -20.56
CA SER A 74 16.72 2.15 -21.00
C SER A 74 15.65 2.35 -22.08
N ASP A 75 15.01 1.30 -22.58
CA ASP A 75 13.86 1.37 -23.50
C ASP A 75 12.66 0.60 -22.94
N PRO A 76 11.66 1.29 -22.35
CA PRO A 76 10.48 0.65 -21.76
C PRO A 76 9.72 -0.28 -22.73
N ALA A 77 9.72 0.01 -24.03
CA ALA A 77 9.01 -0.80 -25.03
C ALA A 77 9.81 -2.07 -25.39
N ALA A 78 11.14 -1.99 -25.48
CA ALA A 78 11.99 -3.17 -25.65
C ALA A 78 11.95 -4.05 -24.39
N TRP A 79 11.94 -3.43 -23.21
CA TRP A 79 11.81 -4.11 -21.93
C TRP A 79 10.48 -4.84 -21.78
N ALA A 80 9.35 -4.17 -22.07
CA ALA A 80 8.02 -4.78 -22.08
C ALA A 80 8.00 -6.02 -23.00
N LYS A 81 8.53 -5.87 -24.22
CA LYS A 81 8.60 -6.95 -25.21
C LYS A 81 9.46 -8.12 -24.73
N LYS A 82 10.58 -7.85 -24.05
CA LYS A 82 11.43 -8.89 -23.46
C LYS A 82 10.72 -9.65 -22.35
N CYS A 83 10.02 -8.95 -21.45
CA CYS A 83 9.20 -9.56 -20.40
C CYS A 83 8.14 -10.51 -20.97
N VAL A 84 7.46 -10.14 -22.05
CA VAL A 84 6.48 -11.02 -22.73
C VAL A 84 7.19 -12.19 -23.44
N ALA A 85 8.17 -11.91 -24.30
CA ALA A 85 8.74 -12.89 -25.22
C ALA A 85 9.72 -13.90 -24.59
N GLU A 86 10.53 -13.48 -23.61
CA GLU A 86 11.52 -14.35 -22.95
C GLU A 86 11.05 -14.86 -21.58
N TYR A 87 10.27 -14.06 -20.84
CA TYR A 87 9.90 -14.36 -19.45
C TYR A 87 8.42 -14.73 -19.27
N GLY A 88 7.62 -14.73 -20.34
CA GLY A 88 6.23 -15.19 -20.30
C GLY A 88 5.34 -14.33 -19.40
N ALA A 89 5.53 -13.00 -19.42
CA ALA A 89 4.64 -12.05 -18.77
C ALA A 89 3.24 -12.09 -19.39
N GLU A 90 2.23 -12.39 -18.57
CA GLU A 90 0.81 -12.37 -18.96
C GLU A 90 0.17 -10.98 -18.78
N ILE A 91 0.82 -10.10 -18.01
CA ILE A 91 0.42 -8.72 -17.73
C ILE A 91 1.71 -7.90 -17.61
N ILE A 92 1.74 -6.68 -18.14
CA ILE A 92 2.82 -5.72 -17.91
C ILE A 92 2.32 -4.61 -16.99
N VAL A 93 3.15 -4.18 -16.05
CA VAL A 93 2.93 -2.95 -15.26
C VAL A 93 4.00 -1.92 -15.61
N LEU A 94 3.60 -0.86 -16.29
CA LEU A 94 4.45 0.31 -16.53
C LEU A 94 4.35 1.26 -15.33
N GLN A 95 5.43 1.38 -14.58
CA GLN A 95 5.58 2.37 -13.51
C GLN A 95 6.04 3.71 -14.09
N LEU A 96 5.27 4.76 -13.87
CA LEU A 96 5.54 6.11 -14.37
C LEU A 96 6.48 6.90 -13.43
N LYS A 97 7.62 6.30 -13.05
CA LYS A 97 8.57 6.88 -12.08
C LYS A 97 9.09 8.25 -12.53
N SER A 98 9.24 8.48 -13.83
CA SER A 98 9.70 9.76 -14.38
C SER A 98 8.76 10.92 -14.07
N THR A 99 7.50 10.64 -13.74
CA THR A 99 6.49 11.66 -13.45
C THR A 99 6.55 12.22 -12.01
N ASP A 100 7.41 11.72 -11.12
CA ASP A 100 7.55 12.25 -9.76
C ASP A 100 7.91 13.76 -9.80
N PRO A 101 7.09 14.65 -9.20
CA PRO A 101 7.38 16.08 -9.11
C PRO A 101 8.68 16.44 -8.36
N ASN A 102 9.24 15.51 -7.59
CA ASN A 102 10.52 15.66 -6.90
C ASN A 102 11.70 15.08 -7.69
N GLY A 103 11.42 14.38 -8.80
CA GLY A 103 12.39 13.73 -9.67
C GLY A 103 12.50 14.44 -11.02
N THR A 104 12.18 13.72 -12.10
CA THR A 104 12.23 14.26 -13.48
C THR A 104 11.01 15.12 -13.83
N ASP A 105 9.91 15.02 -13.08
CA ASP A 105 8.64 15.72 -13.29
C ASP A 105 8.08 15.62 -14.74
N ALA A 106 8.33 14.50 -15.43
CA ALA A 106 7.94 14.29 -16.82
C ALA A 106 6.46 14.62 -17.09
N SER A 107 6.16 15.21 -18.25
CA SER A 107 4.82 15.76 -18.48
C SER A 107 3.76 14.67 -18.72
N PRO A 108 2.46 14.97 -18.51
CA PRO A 108 1.37 14.07 -18.92
C PRO A 108 1.42 13.64 -20.39
N ALA A 109 1.98 14.47 -21.27
CA ALA A 109 2.14 14.13 -22.69
C ALA A 109 3.28 13.14 -22.91
N ASP A 110 4.41 13.29 -22.22
CA ASP A 110 5.56 12.37 -22.31
C ASP A 110 5.20 11.00 -21.74
N ALA A 111 4.53 10.96 -20.58
CA ALA A 111 4.02 9.74 -19.98
C ALA A 111 3.04 9.00 -20.92
N SER A 112 2.11 9.73 -21.56
CA SER A 112 1.19 9.16 -22.56
C SER A 112 1.92 8.64 -23.81
N ALA A 113 2.96 9.33 -24.28
CA ALA A 113 3.80 8.85 -25.38
C ALA A 113 4.51 7.54 -25.03
N THR A 114 5.04 7.41 -23.81
CA THR A 114 5.65 6.14 -23.33
C THR A 114 4.63 5.02 -23.21
N VAL A 115 3.44 5.28 -22.65
CA VAL A 115 2.33 4.30 -22.61
C VAL A 115 1.98 3.79 -24.01
N LYS A 116 1.83 4.70 -24.99
CA LYS A 116 1.58 4.35 -26.40
C LYS A 116 2.71 3.52 -27.02
N LYS A 117 3.96 3.86 -26.72
CA LYS A 117 5.14 3.12 -27.20
C LYS A 117 5.17 1.69 -26.65
N VAL A 118 4.85 1.51 -25.36
CA VAL A 118 4.75 0.19 -24.70
C VAL A 118 3.58 -0.62 -25.27
N LEU A 119 2.39 -0.04 -25.40
CA LEU A 119 1.22 -0.69 -26.01
C LEU A 119 1.48 -1.20 -27.43
N ALA A 120 2.26 -0.47 -28.23
CA ALA A 120 2.62 -0.89 -29.58
C ALA A 120 3.63 -2.06 -29.63
N ALA A 121 4.24 -2.42 -28.50
CA ALA A 121 5.29 -3.44 -28.40
C ALA A 121 4.85 -4.77 -27.79
N ILE A 122 3.64 -4.83 -27.19
CA ILE A 122 3.09 -6.00 -26.48
C ILE A 122 1.67 -6.32 -26.92
N ASP A 123 1.23 -7.56 -26.70
CA ASP A 123 -0.12 -8.05 -26.98
C ASP A 123 -0.87 -8.50 -25.71
N VAL A 124 -0.36 -8.16 -24.53
CA VAL A 124 -0.92 -8.51 -23.20
C VAL A 124 -1.49 -7.27 -22.49
N PRO A 125 -2.37 -7.42 -21.48
CA PRO A 125 -2.92 -6.29 -20.72
C PRO A 125 -1.83 -5.41 -20.09
N LEU A 126 -2.04 -4.09 -20.15
CA LEU A 126 -1.17 -3.08 -19.56
C LEU A 126 -1.84 -2.43 -18.36
N VAL A 127 -1.20 -2.57 -17.20
CA VAL A 127 -1.41 -1.75 -16.02
C VAL A 127 -0.49 -0.54 -16.11
N VAL A 128 -1.00 0.66 -15.83
CA VAL A 128 -0.21 1.88 -15.73
C VAL A 128 -0.24 2.36 -14.29
N TRP A 129 0.93 2.39 -13.65
CA TRP A 129 1.08 2.68 -12.23
C TRP A 129 1.76 4.04 -12.01
N GLY A 130 1.12 4.92 -11.23
CA GLY A 130 1.55 6.30 -10.99
C GLY A 130 2.57 6.44 -9.86
N VAL A 131 2.73 7.66 -9.36
CA VAL A 131 3.71 8.01 -8.31
C VAL A 131 3.08 8.23 -6.93
N ALA A 132 1.77 7.99 -6.78
CA ALA A 132 0.98 8.26 -5.58
C ALA A 132 0.98 9.76 -5.16
N ASN A 133 1.10 10.65 -6.15
CA ASN A 133 0.91 12.09 -5.97
C ASN A 133 -0.42 12.49 -6.60
N HIS A 134 -1.41 12.85 -5.78
CA HIS A 134 -2.80 13.02 -6.21
C HIS A 134 -2.97 13.98 -7.39
N GLU A 135 -2.30 15.13 -7.37
CA GLU A 135 -2.43 16.17 -8.41
C GLU A 135 -1.72 15.75 -9.71
N LYS A 136 -0.51 15.18 -9.59
CA LYS A 136 0.27 14.71 -10.74
C LYS A 136 -0.39 13.51 -11.41
N ASP A 137 -0.75 12.48 -10.64
CA ASP A 137 -1.41 11.27 -11.14
C ASP A 137 -2.76 11.61 -11.79
N GLU A 138 -3.54 12.55 -11.23
CA GLU A 138 -4.79 13.00 -11.85
C GLU A 138 -4.55 13.68 -13.21
N ALA A 139 -3.53 14.52 -13.35
CA ALA A 139 -3.18 15.14 -14.63
C ALA A 139 -2.65 14.13 -15.66
N VAL A 140 -1.77 13.22 -15.22
CA VAL A 140 -1.14 12.18 -16.04
C VAL A 140 -2.18 11.17 -16.54
N PHE A 141 -3.02 10.60 -15.66
CA PHE A 141 -4.02 9.60 -16.05
C PHE A 141 -5.15 10.17 -16.90
N LYS A 142 -5.59 11.41 -16.67
CA LYS A 142 -6.54 12.08 -17.58
C LYS A 142 -5.99 12.15 -18.99
N LYS A 143 -4.70 12.53 -19.13
CA LYS A 143 -4.09 12.62 -20.45
C LYS A 143 -3.94 11.26 -21.10
N ILE A 144 -3.45 10.26 -20.37
CA ILE A 144 -3.31 8.88 -20.87
C ILE A 144 -4.65 8.32 -21.34
N ALA A 145 -5.73 8.52 -20.57
CA ALA A 145 -7.05 8.00 -20.90
C ALA A 145 -7.68 8.68 -22.12
N GLU A 146 -7.55 10.01 -22.25
CA GLU A 146 -7.96 10.74 -23.46
C GLU A 146 -7.23 10.22 -24.70
N ASP A 147 -5.95 9.91 -24.56
CA ASP A 147 -5.05 9.56 -25.65
C ASP A 147 -5.11 8.09 -26.10
N VAL A 148 -5.74 7.22 -25.31
CA VAL A 148 -5.75 5.77 -25.51
C VAL A 148 -7.18 5.26 -25.30
N GLN A 149 -7.99 5.15 -26.35
CA GLN A 149 -9.43 4.84 -26.23
C GLN A 149 -9.82 3.43 -26.75
N ASP A 150 -9.03 2.84 -27.64
CA ASP A 150 -9.37 1.57 -28.29
C ASP A 150 -9.10 0.33 -27.43
N VAL A 151 -8.26 0.46 -26.40
CA VAL A 151 -7.86 -0.61 -25.47
C VAL A 151 -8.30 -0.29 -24.04
N GLN A 152 -8.52 -1.33 -23.23
CA GLN A 152 -8.75 -1.16 -21.80
C GLN A 152 -7.40 -1.18 -21.07
N LEU A 153 -6.95 -0.01 -20.61
CA LEU A 153 -5.90 0.10 -19.60
C LEU A 153 -6.46 -0.20 -18.20
N THR A 154 -5.58 -0.56 -17.28
CA THR A 154 -5.86 -0.58 -15.84
C THR A 154 -5.03 0.51 -15.16
N LEU A 155 -5.67 1.51 -14.55
CA LEU A 155 -5.01 2.73 -14.05
C LEU A 155 -4.99 2.78 -12.51
N GLY A 156 -3.84 3.10 -11.90
CA GLY A 156 -3.73 3.26 -10.44
C GLY A 156 -2.44 3.94 -10.02
N PRO A 157 -2.29 4.38 -8.76
CA PRO A 157 -3.25 4.24 -7.66
C PRO A 157 -4.39 5.26 -7.72
N VAL A 158 -5.60 4.84 -7.32
CA VAL A 158 -6.77 5.71 -7.18
C VAL A 158 -7.23 5.72 -5.72
N GLU A 159 -7.12 6.87 -5.07
CA GLU A 159 -7.37 7.07 -3.64
C GLU A 159 -8.54 8.06 -3.38
N ASP A 160 -8.86 8.29 -2.11
CA ASP A 160 -9.96 9.15 -1.65
C ASP A 160 -9.90 10.59 -2.19
N LYS A 161 -8.71 11.11 -2.52
CA LYS A 161 -8.52 12.48 -3.01
C LYS A 161 -8.59 12.63 -4.53
N ASN A 162 -8.10 11.65 -5.31
CA ASN A 162 -8.03 11.73 -6.78
C ASN A 162 -9.09 10.86 -7.52
N HIS A 163 -9.93 10.10 -6.78
CA HIS A 163 -10.99 9.24 -7.36
C HIS A 163 -11.89 9.95 -8.37
N LYS A 164 -12.22 11.24 -8.16
CA LYS A 164 -13.12 11.98 -9.05
C LYS A 164 -12.50 12.21 -10.43
N GLY A 165 -11.26 12.69 -10.46
CA GLY A 165 -10.59 13.03 -11.72
C GLY A 165 -10.20 11.79 -12.51
N ILE A 166 -9.60 10.80 -11.85
CA ILE A 166 -9.16 9.56 -12.51
C ILE A 166 -10.37 8.69 -12.85
N GLY A 167 -11.31 8.51 -11.92
CA GLY A 167 -12.52 7.71 -12.14
C GLY A 167 -13.40 8.26 -13.27
N ALA A 168 -13.58 9.59 -13.36
CA ALA A 168 -14.32 10.18 -14.48
C ALA A 168 -13.66 9.93 -15.84
N ALA A 169 -12.32 10.02 -15.91
CA ALA A 169 -11.57 9.71 -17.13
C ALA A 169 -11.65 8.22 -17.49
N ALA A 170 -11.46 7.32 -16.53
CA ALA A 170 -11.53 5.88 -16.74
C ALA A 170 -12.94 5.42 -17.17
N MET A 171 -14.00 6.00 -16.61
CA MET A 171 -15.37 5.79 -17.08
C MET A 171 -15.57 6.27 -18.52
N GLY A 172 -15.15 7.51 -18.82
CA GLY A 172 -15.35 8.13 -20.13
C GLY A 172 -14.64 7.41 -21.29
N TYR A 173 -13.45 6.86 -21.03
CA TYR A 173 -12.61 6.21 -22.04
C TYR A 173 -12.51 4.68 -21.91
N GLY A 174 -13.33 4.06 -21.04
CA GLY A 174 -13.50 2.60 -21.03
C GLY A 174 -12.46 1.79 -20.23
N HIS A 175 -11.68 2.42 -19.37
CA HIS A 175 -10.62 1.77 -18.57
C HIS A 175 -11.09 1.11 -17.28
N ALA A 176 -10.26 0.22 -16.75
CA ALA A 176 -10.34 -0.28 -15.38
C ALA A 176 -9.46 0.57 -14.44
N ILE A 177 -9.72 0.47 -13.13
CA ILE A 177 -8.96 1.20 -12.12
C ILE A 177 -8.55 0.32 -10.93
N ILE A 178 -7.50 0.76 -10.24
CA ILE A 178 -7.01 0.17 -9.01
C ILE A 178 -7.35 1.14 -7.87
N SER A 179 -8.31 0.75 -7.03
CA SER A 179 -8.74 1.46 -5.84
C SER A 179 -7.74 1.21 -4.71
N SER A 180 -6.82 2.15 -4.53
CA SER A 180 -5.76 2.09 -3.51
C SER A 180 -6.22 2.67 -2.18
N SER A 181 -5.73 2.09 -1.08
CA SER A 181 -6.00 2.57 0.29
C SER A 181 -4.83 2.24 1.22
N PRO A 182 -4.45 3.10 2.17
CA PRO A 182 -3.26 2.92 2.99
C PRO A 182 -3.51 1.95 4.17
N ILE A 183 -3.42 0.64 3.90
CA ILE A 183 -3.43 -0.46 4.89
C ILE A 183 -4.58 -0.34 5.90
N ASP A 184 -5.80 -0.05 5.41
CA ASP A 184 -7.01 0.01 6.25
C ASP A 184 -8.26 -0.44 5.49
N VAL A 185 -9.02 -1.36 6.12
CA VAL A 185 -10.23 -1.99 5.57
C VAL A 185 -11.38 -1.00 5.38
N ASN A 186 -11.51 0.00 6.27
CA ASN A 186 -12.55 1.02 6.17
C ASN A 186 -12.22 2.03 5.07
N LEU A 187 -10.95 2.38 4.90
CA LEU A 187 -10.51 3.24 3.79
C LEU A 187 -10.69 2.54 2.44
N ALA A 188 -10.32 1.26 2.32
CA ALA A 188 -10.60 0.45 1.14
C ALA A 188 -12.10 0.48 0.77
N LYS A 189 -12.97 0.21 1.75
CA LYS A 189 -14.43 0.29 1.58
C LYS A 189 -14.90 1.71 1.23
N GLN A 190 -14.31 2.74 1.82
CA GLN A 190 -14.66 4.14 1.54
C GLN A 190 -14.32 4.54 0.11
N VAL A 191 -13.13 4.21 -0.41
CA VAL A 191 -12.75 4.52 -1.80
C VAL A 191 -13.66 3.77 -2.78
N ASN A 192 -13.96 2.50 -2.53
CA ASN A 192 -14.91 1.73 -3.34
C ASN A 192 -16.33 2.36 -3.35
N ILE A 193 -16.83 2.83 -2.20
CA ILE A 193 -18.11 3.56 -2.11
C ILE A 193 -18.05 4.90 -2.86
N LEU A 194 -16.93 5.62 -2.81
CA LEU A 194 -16.76 6.88 -3.54
C LEU A 194 -16.75 6.66 -5.06
N LEU A 195 -16.11 5.59 -5.52
CA LEU A 195 -16.08 5.18 -6.93
C LEU A 195 -17.45 4.72 -7.44
N GLU A 196 -18.16 3.91 -6.65
CA GLU A 196 -19.53 3.48 -6.98
C GLU A 196 -20.50 4.68 -7.06
N ASN A 197 -20.43 5.61 -6.10
CA ASN A 197 -21.23 6.84 -6.11
C ASN A 197 -20.88 7.79 -7.26
N LEU A 198 -19.65 7.74 -7.77
CA LEU A 198 -19.23 8.44 -8.98
C LEU A 198 -19.82 7.80 -10.26
N GLY A 199 -20.30 6.57 -10.17
CA GLY A 199 -20.84 5.77 -11.27
C GLY A 199 -19.87 4.77 -11.88
N MET A 200 -18.69 4.56 -11.26
CA MET A 200 -17.69 3.64 -11.79
C MET A 200 -18.22 2.20 -11.80
N PRO A 201 -18.20 1.50 -12.95
CA PRO A 201 -18.58 0.10 -13.00
C PRO A 201 -17.64 -0.76 -12.14
N MET A 202 -18.17 -1.33 -11.07
CA MET A 202 -17.42 -2.08 -10.05
C MET A 202 -16.94 -3.46 -10.53
N ASP A 203 -17.33 -3.86 -11.74
CA ASP A 203 -16.77 -4.97 -12.52
C ASP A 203 -15.45 -4.59 -13.24
N ARG A 204 -14.97 -3.35 -13.08
CA ARG A 204 -13.69 -2.83 -13.58
C ARG A 204 -12.86 -2.14 -12.49
N VAL A 205 -13.03 -2.54 -11.23
CA VAL A 205 -12.31 -2.01 -10.07
C VAL A 205 -11.56 -3.15 -9.36
N ILE A 206 -10.25 -3.00 -9.16
CA ILE A 206 -9.40 -3.92 -8.39
C ILE A 206 -8.94 -3.19 -7.13
N ILE A 207 -8.86 -3.87 -5.98
CA ILE A 207 -8.42 -3.26 -4.72
C ILE A 207 -6.90 -3.36 -4.58
N ASP A 208 -6.26 -2.26 -4.20
CA ASP A 208 -4.89 -2.25 -3.67
C ASP A 208 -4.94 -1.82 -2.18
N PRO A 209 -4.67 -2.73 -1.23
CA PRO A 209 -4.65 -2.41 0.20
C PRO A 209 -3.38 -1.66 0.65
N THR A 210 -2.55 -1.20 -0.29
CA THR A 210 -1.16 -0.80 -0.13
C THR A 210 -0.29 -1.97 0.32
N THR A 211 0.77 -2.21 -0.43
CA THR A 211 1.67 -3.35 -0.20
C THR A 211 2.82 -2.93 0.71
N GLY A 212 3.08 -3.71 1.77
CA GLY A 212 4.27 -3.60 2.63
C GLY A 212 5.37 -4.57 2.22
N GLY A 213 6.63 -4.21 2.47
CA GLY A 213 7.80 -5.03 2.13
C GLY A 213 8.08 -6.14 3.13
N LEU A 214 8.79 -7.20 2.72
CA LEU A 214 9.20 -8.30 3.60
C LEU A 214 10.14 -7.78 4.69
N GLY A 215 9.69 -7.76 5.95
CA GLY A 215 10.41 -7.13 7.07
C GLY A 215 10.16 -5.63 7.22
N TYR A 216 9.33 -5.04 6.35
CA TYR A 216 9.01 -3.62 6.27
C TYR A 216 7.47 -3.43 6.18
N GLY A 217 6.74 -4.01 7.14
CA GLY A 217 5.30 -3.80 7.32
C GLY A 217 4.37 -4.73 6.54
N MET A 218 4.90 -5.75 5.85
CA MET A 218 4.12 -6.79 5.17
C MET A 218 3.05 -7.44 6.08
N GLU A 219 3.33 -7.60 7.38
CA GLU A 219 2.41 -8.15 8.37
C GLU A 219 1.13 -7.32 8.53
N TYR A 220 1.20 -6.00 8.34
CA TYR A 220 0.02 -5.13 8.38
C TYR A 220 -0.82 -5.32 7.13
N SER A 221 -0.21 -5.27 5.94
CA SER A 221 -0.88 -5.50 4.65
C SER A 221 -1.49 -6.91 4.56
N TYR A 222 -0.76 -7.94 5.01
CA TYR A 222 -1.24 -9.32 5.11
C TYR A 222 -2.52 -9.40 5.97
N SER A 223 -2.47 -8.84 7.19
CA SER A 223 -3.61 -8.83 8.11
C SER A 223 -4.81 -8.05 7.57
N VAL A 224 -4.58 -6.98 6.79
CA VAL A 224 -5.64 -6.20 6.13
C VAL A 224 -6.24 -6.98 4.97
N MET A 225 -5.44 -7.70 4.17
CA MET A 225 -5.92 -8.57 3.10
C MET A 225 -6.80 -9.72 3.61
N GLU A 226 -6.38 -10.43 4.66
CA GLU A 226 -7.24 -11.44 5.30
C GLU A 226 -8.56 -10.82 5.79
N ARG A 227 -8.53 -9.61 6.38
CA ARG A 227 -9.75 -8.90 6.80
C ARG A 227 -10.63 -8.46 5.64
N LEU A 228 -10.05 -8.06 4.50
CA LEU A 228 -10.79 -7.76 3.28
C LEU A 228 -11.49 -9.01 2.75
N ARG A 229 -10.79 -10.15 2.65
CA ARG A 229 -11.38 -11.44 2.24
C ARG A 229 -12.46 -11.93 3.21
N MET A 230 -12.23 -11.81 4.52
CA MET A 230 -13.25 -12.11 5.55
C MET A 230 -14.50 -11.22 5.42
N ALA A 231 -14.34 -9.92 5.16
CA ALA A 231 -15.47 -9.02 4.97
C ALA A 231 -16.24 -9.34 3.67
N ALA A 232 -15.52 -9.52 2.56
CA ALA A 232 -16.08 -9.85 1.26
C ALA A 232 -16.87 -11.18 1.26
N MET A 233 -16.31 -12.23 1.84
CA MET A 233 -16.85 -13.59 1.72
C MET A 233 -17.61 -14.07 2.95
N ALA A 234 -17.07 -13.95 4.16
CA ALA A 234 -17.77 -14.41 5.37
C ALA A 234 -18.86 -13.43 5.84
N GLN A 235 -18.71 -12.13 5.56
CA GLN A 235 -19.70 -11.11 5.94
C GLN A 235 -20.58 -10.65 4.77
N GLY A 236 -20.23 -11.00 3.52
CA GLY A 236 -21.00 -10.64 2.32
C GLY A 236 -20.91 -9.16 1.94
N ASP A 237 -19.82 -8.47 2.30
CA ASP A 237 -19.64 -7.04 2.03
C ASP A 237 -19.35 -6.77 0.54
N ASP A 238 -20.40 -6.44 -0.21
CA ASP A 238 -20.38 -6.27 -1.66
C ASP A 238 -19.42 -5.17 -2.16
N LYS A 239 -19.03 -4.23 -1.27
CA LYS A 239 -18.06 -3.15 -1.52
C LYS A 239 -16.61 -3.59 -1.35
N LEU A 240 -16.37 -4.83 -0.92
CA LEU A 240 -15.04 -5.41 -0.73
C LEU A 240 -14.83 -6.69 -1.55
N GLN A 241 -15.85 -7.15 -2.29
CA GLN A 241 -15.82 -8.34 -3.16
C GLN A 241 -15.06 -8.16 -4.49
N MET A 242 -14.16 -7.19 -4.58
CA MET A 242 -13.31 -7.04 -5.78
C MET A 242 -11.98 -7.78 -5.58
N PRO A 243 -11.33 -8.23 -6.68
CA PRO A 243 -9.99 -8.83 -6.62
C PRO A 243 -8.94 -7.88 -6.01
N ILE A 244 -7.84 -8.44 -5.52
CA ILE A 244 -6.74 -7.71 -4.89
C ILE A 244 -5.48 -7.74 -5.78
N ILE A 245 -4.85 -6.57 -5.96
CA ILE A 245 -3.53 -6.40 -6.59
C ILE A 245 -2.50 -5.91 -5.57
N ASN A 246 -1.26 -6.36 -5.68
CA ASN A 246 -0.16 -5.95 -4.79
C ASN A 246 1.09 -5.51 -5.56
N ASN A 247 1.59 -4.30 -5.27
CA ASN A 247 2.83 -3.73 -5.84
C ASN A 247 4.09 -4.21 -5.10
N LEU A 248 4.33 -5.52 -5.10
CA LEU A 248 5.38 -6.16 -4.30
C LEU A 248 6.80 -5.83 -4.75
N ALA A 249 7.05 -5.77 -6.07
CA ALA A 249 8.39 -5.59 -6.64
C ALA A 249 9.11 -4.34 -6.08
N ASN A 250 8.42 -3.20 -6.04
CA ASN A 250 8.96 -1.97 -5.47
C ASN A 250 9.34 -2.14 -4.01
N GLU A 251 8.48 -2.80 -3.24
CA GLU A 251 8.66 -2.97 -1.80
C GLU A 251 9.82 -3.89 -1.44
N VAL A 252 10.08 -4.93 -2.24
CA VAL A 252 11.20 -5.86 -1.97
C VAL A 252 12.53 -5.29 -2.47
N TRP A 253 12.59 -4.81 -3.71
CA TRP A 253 13.86 -4.45 -4.35
C TRP A 253 14.38 -3.06 -3.94
N LYS A 254 13.58 -2.25 -3.23
CA LYS A 254 14.07 -1.01 -2.58
C LYS A 254 14.75 -1.25 -1.23
N CYS A 255 14.50 -2.40 -0.58
CA CYS A 255 15.00 -2.69 0.76
C CYS A 255 16.51 -2.84 0.81
N LYS A 256 17.08 -2.53 1.98
CA LYS A 256 18.52 -2.56 2.23
C LYS A 256 19.11 -3.94 1.95
N GLU A 257 18.46 -5.00 2.42
CA GLU A 257 18.93 -6.38 2.31
C GLU A 257 19.04 -6.84 0.85
N ALA A 258 18.15 -6.36 -0.02
CA ALA A 258 18.19 -6.63 -1.47
C ALA A 258 19.29 -5.83 -2.19
N LYS A 259 19.69 -4.67 -1.63
CA LYS A 259 20.76 -3.82 -2.16
C LYS A 259 22.17 -4.18 -1.68
N GLN A 260 22.30 -4.72 -0.46
CA GLN A 260 23.61 -4.98 0.15
C GLN A 260 24.45 -5.99 -0.62
N THR A 261 25.74 -5.70 -0.77
CA THR A 261 26.69 -6.67 -1.34
C THR A 261 27.04 -7.76 -0.32
N VAL A 262 27.83 -8.76 -0.74
CA VAL A 262 28.33 -9.78 0.19
C VAL A 262 29.40 -9.22 1.13
N GLU A 263 30.18 -8.24 0.68
CA GLU A 263 31.23 -7.59 1.48
C GLU A 263 30.61 -6.77 2.62
N GLU A 264 29.46 -6.13 2.36
CA GLU A 264 28.72 -5.34 3.35
C GLU A 264 27.92 -6.21 4.35
N ALA A 265 27.48 -7.39 3.92
CA ALA A 265 26.60 -8.27 4.70
C ALA A 265 26.87 -9.77 4.44
N PRO A 266 28.07 -10.28 4.77
CA PRO A 266 28.46 -11.65 4.40
C PRO A 266 27.58 -12.72 5.08
N THR A 267 27.08 -12.44 6.27
CA THR A 267 26.15 -13.31 7.00
C THR A 267 24.77 -13.44 6.35
N LEU A 268 24.41 -12.55 5.43
CA LEU A 268 23.18 -12.65 4.61
C LEU A 268 23.38 -13.47 3.33
N GLY A 269 24.59 -14.03 3.10
CA GLY A 269 24.90 -14.90 1.98
C GLY A 269 24.85 -14.23 0.61
N ASP A 270 24.61 -15.06 -0.42
CA ASP A 270 24.61 -14.67 -1.84
C ASP A 270 23.54 -13.59 -2.15
N PRO A 271 23.92 -12.38 -2.60
CA PRO A 271 22.98 -11.27 -2.82
C PRO A 271 21.92 -11.55 -3.89
N GLU A 272 22.27 -12.26 -4.97
CA GLU A 272 21.32 -12.58 -6.05
C GLU A 272 20.24 -13.55 -5.53
N LYS A 273 20.68 -14.66 -4.94
CA LYS A 273 19.77 -15.65 -4.36
C LYS A 273 18.92 -15.05 -3.24
N ARG A 274 19.47 -14.13 -2.45
CA ARG A 274 18.73 -13.41 -1.40
C ARG A 274 17.61 -12.55 -1.99
N GLY A 275 17.90 -11.69 -2.96
CA GLY A 275 16.88 -10.86 -3.62
C GLY A 275 15.77 -11.69 -4.26
N ILE A 276 16.14 -12.74 -4.99
CA ILE A 276 15.20 -13.70 -5.61
C ILE A 276 14.27 -14.32 -4.57
N LEU A 277 14.83 -14.84 -3.46
CA LEU A 277 14.05 -15.48 -2.42
C LEU A 277 13.20 -14.50 -1.60
N MET A 278 13.68 -13.27 -1.36
CA MET A 278 12.87 -12.24 -0.68
C MET A 278 11.61 -11.91 -1.49
N GLU A 279 11.73 -11.79 -2.81
CA GLU A 279 10.58 -11.52 -3.68
C GLU A 279 9.64 -12.73 -3.77
N ALA A 280 10.20 -13.94 -3.95
CA ALA A 280 9.39 -15.17 -4.01
C ALA A 280 8.65 -15.46 -2.68
N VAL A 281 9.30 -15.28 -1.53
CA VAL A 281 8.68 -15.45 -0.21
C VAL A 281 7.59 -14.40 0.01
N GLY A 282 7.87 -13.12 -0.29
CA GLY A 282 6.87 -12.07 -0.17
C GLY A 282 5.64 -12.30 -1.06
N ALA A 283 5.85 -12.81 -2.27
CA ALA A 283 4.79 -13.17 -3.19
C ALA A 283 3.93 -14.32 -2.66
N VAL A 284 4.54 -15.43 -2.21
CA VAL A 284 3.82 -16.55 -1.59
C VAL A 284 3.06 -16.09 -0.34
N THR A 285 3.64 -15.22 0.49
CA THR A 285 2.95 -14.65 1.65
C THR A 285 1.69 -13.86 1.24
N TYR A 286 1.76 -13.04 0.19
CA TYR A 286 0.58 -12.32 -0.30
C TYR A 286 -0.43 -13.20 -1.04
N LEU A 287 0.00 -14.26 -1.73
CA LEU A 287 -0.91 -15.28 -2.27
C LEU A 287 -1.75 -15.92 -1.16
N MET A 288 -1.13 -16.29 -0.03
CA MET A 288 -1.85 -16.87 1.12
C MET A 288 -2.82 -15.88 1.79
N ALA A 289 -2.53 -14.58 1.74
CA ALA A 289 -3.46 -13.54 2.19
C ALA A 289 -4.62 -13.26 1.18
N GLY A 290 -4.55 -13.86 -0.01
CA GLY A 290 -5.48 -13.64 -1.11
C GLY A 290 -5.11 -12.43 -1.95
N SER A 291 -3.98 -12.51 -2.65
CA SER A 291 -3.65 -11.65 -3.80
C SER A 291 -4.06 -12.35 -5.10
N ASP A 292 -4.71 -11.63 -6.01
CA ASP A 292 -5.12 -12.15 -7.32
C ASP A 292 -4.19 -11.67 -8.45
N ILE A 293 -3.53 -10.52 -8.27
CA ILE A 293 -2.47 -10.02 -9.14
C ILE A 293 -1.27 -9.58 -8.30
N LEU A 294 -0.12 -10.21 -8.52
CA LEU A 294 1.15 -9.80 -7.94
C LEU A 294 2.01 -9.07 -8.98
N ILE A 295 2.43 -7.85 -8.67
CA ILE A 295 3.41 -7.12 -9.47
C ILE A 295 4.80 -7.53 -8.98
N MET A 296 5.53 -8.24 -9.83
CA MET A 296 6.86 -8.78 -9.56
C MET A 296 7.85 -8.31 -10.64
N ARG A 297 9.15 -8.41 -10.36
CA ARG A 297 10.23 -7.93 -11.21
C ARG A 297 11.15 -9.03 -11.69
N HIS A 298 11.71 -9.85 -10.80
CA HIS A 298 12.79 -10.74 -11.20
C HIS A 298 12.27 -12.04 -11.83
N PRO A 299 12.67 -12.40 -13.07
CA PRO A 299 12.09 -13.54 -13.80
C PRO A 299 12.19 -14.87 -13.04
N GLU A 300 13.29 -15.07 -12.30
CA GLU A 300 13.48 -16.31 -11.52
C GLU A 300 12.58 -16.38 -10.27
N SER A 301 12.29 -15.25 -9.63
CA SER A 301 11.30 -15.19 -8.55
C SER A 301 9.91 -15.54 -9.09
N ILE A 302 9.58 -15.01 -10.28
CA ILE A 302 8.31 -15.26 -10.97
C ILE A 302 8.19 -16.75 -11.34
N ARG A 303 9.26 -17.39 -11.83
CA ARG A 303 9.28 -18.84 -12.10
C ARG A 303 8.94 -19.66 -10.86
N LEU A 304 9.57 -19.35 -9.72
CA LEU A 304 9.31 -20.04 -8.45
C LEU A 304 7.87 -19.82 -7.95
N VAL A 305 7.31 -18.62 -8.12
CA VAL A 305 5.95 -18.30 -7.68
C VAL A 305 4.89 -18.90 -8.62
N LYS A 306 5.12 -18.94 -9.94
CA LYS A 306 4.26 -19.70 -10.86
C LYS A 306 4.23 -21.18 -10.48
N ALA A 307 5.39 -21.78 -10.21
CA ALA A 307 5.47 -23.17 -9.73
C ALA A 307 4.73 -23.39 -8.39
N PHE A 308 4.77 -22.42 -7.46
CA PHE A 308 3.96 -22.49 -6.24
C PHE A 308 2.45 -22.46 -6.53
N ILE A 309 1.99 -21.52 -7.38
CA ILE A 309 0.57 -21.41 -7.77
C ILE A 309 0.08 -22.70 -8.42
N ASP A 310 0.85 -23.25 -9.36
CA ASP A 310 0.52 -24.49 -10.06
C ASP A 310 0.44 -25.68 -9.08
N LEU A 311 1.44 -25.86 -8.21
CA LEU A 311 1.42 -26.93 -7.20
C LEU A 311 0.30 -26.77 -6.17
N ALA A 312 -0.07 -25.54 -5.81
CA ALA A 312 -1.12 -25.26 -4.84
C ALA A 312 -2.55 -25.43 -5.41
N MET A 313 -2.73 -25.29 -6.72
CA MET A 313 -4.06 -25.36 -7.37
C MET A 313 -4.31 -26.64 -8.18
N ASP A 314 -3.26 -27.22 -8.78
CA ASP A 314 -3.37 -28.41 -9.64
C ASP A 314 -2.76 -29.66 -8.97
N GLY A 315 -2.01 -29.47 -7.88
CA GLY A 315 -1.21 -30.51 -7.23
C GLY A 315 0.08 -30.83 -7.97
N GLY A 316 0.79 -31.87 -7.51
CA GLY A 316 2.07 -32.31 -8.10
C GLY A 316 3.16 -32.51 -7.06
N SER A 317 4.41 -32.39 -7.49
CA SER A 317 5.60 -32.60 -6.66
C SER A 317 6.57 -31.43 -6.77
N ALA A 318 6.93 -30.83 -5.63
CA ALA A 318 7.96 -29.80 -5.57
C ALA A 318 9.39 -30.33 -5.85
N ALA A 319 9.58 -31.65 -5.94
CA ALA A 319 10.88 -32.24 -6.28
C ALA A 319 11.24 -32.09 -7.76
N ASP A 320 10.26 -31.80 -8.62
CA ASP A 320 10.42 -31.63 -10.07
C ASP A 320 10.72 -30.16 -10.46
N ILE A 321 10.86 -29.28 -9.47
CA ILE A 321 11.13 -27.84 -9.68
C ILE A 321 12.63 -27.59 -9.67
N ASP A 322 13.16 -27.09 -10.79
CA ASP A 322 14.58 -26.74 -10.92
C ASP A 322 15.04 -25.73 -9.85
N PRO A 323 16.28 -25.87 -9.33
CA PRO A 323 16.87 -24.92 -8.38
C PRO A 323 17.07 -23.54 -8.99
N ILE A 324 17.38 -22.54 -8.16
CA ILE A 324 17.60 -21.16 -8.60
C ILE A 324 18.71 -21.06 -9.65
N ALA A 325 18.33 -20.61 -10.85
CA ALA A 325 19.24 -20.34 -11.96
C ALA A 325 19.84 -18.92 -11.83
N LYS A 326 21.04 -18.86 -11.26
CA LYS A 326 21.83 -17.62 -11.12
C LYS A 326 22.33 -17.07 -12.46
N ARG A 327 22.46 -15.74 -12.55
CA ARG A 327 23.06 -14.98 -13.65
C ARG A 327 24.32 -14.20 -13.23
N LEU A 328 24.45 -13.85 -11.95
CA LEU A 328 25.67 -13.24 -11.41
C LEU A 328 26.69 -14.31 -10.99
N GLU A 329 27.97 -13.90 -10.92
CA GLU A 329 29.06 -14.78 -10.52
C GLU A 329 28.83 -15.43 -9.15
N GLY A 330 29.39 -16.63 -8.95
CA GLY A 330 29.24 -17.41 -7.73
C GLY A 330 29.94 -16.75 -6.54
N VAL A 331 29.20 -16.48 -5.47
CA VAL A 331 29.74 -15.88 -4.25
C VAL A 331 30.03 -16.98 -3.22
N SER A 332 31.23 -16.96 -2.63
CA SER A 332 31.63 -17.87 -1.54
C SER A 332 31.89 -17.08 -0.26
N VAL A 333 31.20 -17.45 0.82
CA VAL A 333 31.39 -16.86 2.15
C VAL A 333 31.87 -17.93 3.11
N ASP A 334 33.01 -17.70 3.77
CA ASP A 334 33.44 -18.51 4.89
C ASP A 334 32.70 -18.09 6.17
N LEU A 335 31.51 -18.67 6.36
CA LEU A 335 30.72 -18.45 7.57
C LEU A 335 31.38 -19.06 8.83
N ALA A 336 32.32 -19.98 8.69
CA ALA A 336 33.03 -20.55 9.83
C ALA A 336 34.10 -19.59 10.36
N ALA A 337 34.80 -18.87 9.47
CA ALA A 337 35.70 -17.78 9.85
C ALA A 337 34.99 -16.56 10.46
N LEU A 338 33.69 -16.41 10.21
CA LEU A 338 32.84 -15.34 10.79
C LEU A 338 32.12 -15.75 12.08
N ALA A 339 32.16 -17.02 12.45
CA ALA A 339 31.51 -17.50 13.68
C ALA A 339 32.31 -17.05 14.91
N PRO A 340 31.65 -16.53 15.97
CA PRO A 340 32.32 -16.35 17.25
C PRO A 340 32.78 -17.71 17.80
N GLU A 341 33.86 -17.72 18.59
CA GLU A 341 34.28 -18.94 19.28
C GLU A 341 33.10 -19.50 20.12
N PRO A 342 32.82 -20.81 20.06
CA PRO A 342 31.70 -21.39 20.78
C PRO A 342 31.93 -21.24 22.29
N ASP A 343 31.00 -20.57 22.97
CA ASP A 343 31.00 -20.51 24.43
C ASP A 343 30.62 -21.89 24.99
N LEU A 344 31.64 -22.61 25.48
CA LEU A 344 31.51 -23.92 26.09
C LEU A 344 31.36 -23.84 27.62
N THR A 345 31.05 -22.67 28.18
CA THR A 345 30.81 -22.55 29.63
C THR A 345 29.49 -23.21 30.01
N VAL A 346 29.59 -24.31 30.77
CA VAL A 346 28.46 -24.93 31.45
C VAL A 346 28.39 -24.33 32.86
N GLU A 347 27.47 -23.40 33.09
CA GLU A 347 27.16 -23.00 34.46
C GLU A 347 26.52 -24.19 35.20
N GLU A 348 27.20 -24.71 36.24
CA GLU A 348 26.58 -25.66 37.16
C GLU A 348 25.37 -25.01 37.83
N GLU A 349 24.19 -25.63 37.71
CA GLU A 349 23.01 -25.23 38.45
C GLU A 349 23.30 -25.22 39.96
N LYS A 350 23.52 -24.03 40.52
CA LYS A 350 23.50 -23.83 41.97
C LYS A 350 22.11 -24.12 42.48
N LYS A 351 21.91 -25.35 42.98
CA LYS A 351 20.71 -25.82 43.69
C LYS A 351 20.06 -24.69 44.48
N ALA A 352 18.90 -24.24 44.02
CA ALA A 352 18.13 -23.20 44.69
C ALA A 352 17.82 -23.61 46.14
N ALA A 353 18.24 -22.80 47.10
CA ALA A 353 17.84 -22.97 48.49
C ALA A 353 16.33 -22.77 48.62
N LYS A 354 15.67 -23.61 49.43
CA LYS A 354 14.20 -23.60 49.60
C LYS A 354 13.67 -22.20 49.98
N PRO A 355 12.50 -21.79 49.46
CA PRO A 355 11.87 -20.54 49.88
C PRO A 355 11.45 -20.58 51.35
N ALA A 356 11.85 -19.59 52.14
CA ALA A 356 11.28 -19.34 53.45
C ALA A 356 9.88 -18.72 53.32
N ALA A 357 8.97 -19.05 54.25
CA ALA A 357 7.55 -18.71 54.13
C ALA A 357 7.27 -17.19 54.20
N LYS A 358 6.39 -16.70 53.32
CA LYS A 358 5.84 -15.34 53.38
C LYS A 358 4.82 -15.22 54.53
N ALA A 359 5.05 -14.28 55.44
CA ALA A 359 4.02 -13.82 56.37
C ALA A 359 3.02 -12.87 55.67
N ALA A 360 1.78 -12.85 56.14
CA ALA A 360 0.68 -12.09 55.54
C ALA A 360 0.81 -10.56 55.74
N PRO A 361 0.28 -9.73 54.82
CA PRO A 361 0.35 -8.27 54.91
C PRO A 361 -0.63 -7.70 55.96
N LYS A 362 -0.16 -6.74 56.76
CA LYS A 362 -1.02 -5.93 57.65
C LYS A 362 -1.36 -4.58 57.04
N ALA A 363 -2.51 -4.04 57.45
CA ALA A 363 -3.20 -2.92 56.82
C ALA A 363 -2.49 -1.56 56.93
N ALA A 364 -2.86 -0.66 56.01
CA ALA A 364 -2.37 0.70 55.90
C ALA A 364 -3.02 1.68 56.89
N ALA A 365 -2.32 2.77 57.21
CA ALA A 365 -2.88 3.98 57.82
C ALA A 365 -2.27 5.25 57.18
N LYS A 366 -3.13 6.23 56.90
CA LYS A 366 -2.86 7.61 56.40
C LYS A 366 -2.32 8.49 57.57
N PRO A 367 -1.66 9.65 57.34
CA PRO A 367 -2.26 10.91 56.77
C PRO A 367 -1.37 11.56 55.67
N ALA A 368 -1.81 12.43 54.74
CA ALA A 368 -2.45 13.77 54.81
C ALA A 368 -1.52 14.88 55.41
N ALA A 369 -1.41 16.13 54.92
CA ALA A 369 -1.94 16.86 53.74
C ALA A 369 -1.17 18.21 53.54
N ALA A 370 -1.60 19.07 52.58
CA ALA A 370 -1.22 20.49 52.34
C ALA A 370 0.20 20.77 51.76
N ALA A 371 0.56 21.93 51.16
CA ALA A 371 -0.14 22.97 50.35
C ALA A 371 0.90 24.04 49.86
N ALA A 372 0.68 24.98 48.92
CA ALA A 372 -0.04 24.99 47.63
C ALA A 372 0.15 26.34 46.88
N LYS A 373 0.59 26.35 45.59
CA LYS A 373 0.71 27.53 44.67
C LYS A 373 1.69 28.65 45.15
N PRO A 374 1.91 29.78 44.41
CA PRO A 374 1.57 30.19 43.02
C PRO A 374 2.81 30.25 42.09
N ALA A 375 2.80 30.21 40.75
CA ALA A 375 2.01 30.85 39.68
C ALA A 375 2.59 32.19 39.12
N ALA A 376 2.80 32.22 37.80
CA ALA A 376 3.09 33.37 36.90
C ALA A 376 4.52 33.99 37.00
N LYS A 377 5.05 34.77 36.04
CA LYS A 377 4.46 35.64 34.98
C LYS A 377 5.33 35.73 33.70
N PRO A 378 4.90 36.45 32.63
CA PRO A 378 5.58 36.49 31.32
C PRO A 378 6.49 37.71 31.07
N ALA A 379 7.24 37.61 29.96
CA ALA A 379 7.67 38.67 29.02
C ALA A 379 8.80 39.68 29.35
N ALA A 380 9.61 39.89 28.30
CA ALA A 380 10.32 41.11 27.88
C ALA A 380 11.69 41.51 28.48
N GLU A 381 12.72 41.45 27.63
CA GLU A 381 13.93 42.29 27.60
C GLU A 381 14.33 42.49 26.10
N LYS A 382 14.97 43.58 25.63
CA LYS A 382 15.15 44.95 26.18
C LYS A 382 15.44 45.93 25.02
N LYS A 383 15.57 47.22 25.37
CA LYS A 383 15.76 48.39 24.49
C LYS A 383 17.15 48.48 23.82
N ALA A 384 17.22 49.32 22.78
CA ALA A 384 18.43 49.73 22.05
C ALA A 384 19.08 51.02 22.57
N GLU A 385 20.27 51.34 22.07
CA GLU A 385 20.92 52.67 21.96
C GLU A 385 22.05 52.61 20.91
N PRO A 386 22.59 53.73 20.37
CA PRO A 386 22.05 55.10 20.31
C PRO A 386 22.03 55.73 18.89
N ALA A 387 21.10 56.68 18.68
CA ALA A 387 21.23 58.09 18.24
C ALA A 387 22.29 58.59 17.21
N PRO A 388 22.18 59.82 16.63
CA PRO A 388 21.05 60.78 16.58
C PRO A 388 20.74 61.32 15.14
N ALA A 389 19.77 62.23 15.05
CA ALA A 389 19.31 62.88 13.82
C ALA A 389 20.12 64.13 13.39
N ALA A 390 19.92 64.57 12.14
CA ALA A 390 20.02 65.97 11.73
C ALA A 390 19.04 66.28 10.57
N ALA A 391 18.42 67.45 10.61
CA ALA A 391 17.55 68.02 9.56
C ALA A 391 18.35 69.10 8.77
N PRO A 392 17.76 70.11 8.09
CA PRO A 392 16.47 70.24 7.39
C PRO A 392 16.59 70.88 5.97
N ALA A 393 15.44 71.09 5.31
CA ALA A 393 15.06 72.27 4.50
C ALA A 393 15.80 72.71 3.20
N ALA A 394 14.97 73.15 2.25
CA ALA A 394 15.24 73.99 1.07
C ALA A 394 15.67 75.44 1.49
N PRO A 395 15.99 76.44 0.59
CA PRO A 395 15.28 76.71 -0.69
C PRO A 395 16.04 77.42 -1.86
N ALA A 396 15.31 77.50 -3.00
CA ALA A 396 15.20 78.60 -3.98
C ALA A 396 16.40 79.16 -4.78
N ALA A 397 16.27 79.14 -6.12
CA ALA A 397 16.25 80.34 -7.00
C ALA A 397 15.74 80.01 -8.44
N ASP A 398 14.81 80.80 -8.96
CA ASP A 398 14.38 80.93 -10.40
C ASP A 398 15.21 82.12 -10.98
N PRO A 399 15.50 82.28 -12.30
CA PRO A 399 14.54 82.32 -13.42
C PRO A 399 15.05 81.48 -14.65
N GLU A 400 14.58 81.54 -15.91
CA GLU A 400 13.65 82.40 -16.69
C GLU A 400 12.63 81.53 -17.47
N ALA A 401 11.40 81.92 -17.84
CA ALA A 401 10.76 83.22 -18.15
C ALA A 401 10.61 83.60 -19.65
N GLU A 402 10.80 82.68 -20.60
CA GLU A 402 10.17 82.81 -21.95
C GLU A 402 9.62 81.51 -22.59
N ALA A 403 9.85 80.34 -21.99
CA ALA A 403 9.22 79.06 -22.40
C ALA A 403 7.94 78.70 -21.62
N LYS A 404 7.57 79.47 -20.57
CA LYS A 404 6.50 79.11 -19.62
C LYS A 404 5.08 79.10 -20.24
N ALA A 405 4.77 79.99 -21.20
CA ALA A 405 3.40 80.16 -21.71
C ALA A 405 2.88 79.06 -22.65
N LYS A 406 3.75 78.29 -23.32
CA LYS A 406 3.32 77.10 -24.11
C LYS A 406 3.50 75.78 -23.36
N ALA A 407 4.46 75.71 -22.44
CA ALA A 407 4.65 74.53 -21.60
C ALA A 407 3.48 74.34 -20.60
N GLU A 408 2.95 75.41 -19.98
CA GLU A 408 1.88 75.29 -18.97
C GLU A 408 0.55 74.76 -19.55
N ALA A 409 0.22 75.05 -20.81
CA ALA A 409 -0.99 74.54 -21.45
C ALA A 409 -0.94 73.03 -21.71
N GLU A 410 0.20 72.53 -22.21
CA GLU A 410 0.41 71.09 -22.44
C GLU A 410 0.66 70.32 -21.13
N ALA A 411 1.37 70.93 -20.17
CA ALA A 411 1.61 70.35 -18.86
C ALA A 411 0.31 70.22 -18.05
N LYS A 412 -0.58 71.21 -18.09
CA LYS A 412 -1.88 71.13 -17.40
C LYS A 412 -2.79 70.07 -18.04
N ALA A 413 -2.83 69.97 -19.37
CA ALA A 413 -3.57 68.91 -20.06
C ALA A 413 -3.03 67.51 -19.76
N LYS A 414 -1.70 67.33 -19.70
CA LYS A 414 -1.06 66.06 -19.29
C LYS A 414 -1.23 65.77 -17.80
N ALA A 415 -1.23 66.78 -16.92
CA ALA A 415 -1.44 66.62 -15.49
C ALA A 415 -2.89 66.24 -15.15
N ASP A 416 -3.90 66.88 -15.75
CA ASP A 416 -5.31 66.48 -15.58
C ASP A 416 -5.58 65.07 -16.13
N ALA A 417 -4.97 64.71 -17.27
CA ALA A 417 -5.09 63.35 -17.82
C ALA A 417 -4.38 62.29 -16.94
N ALA A 418 -3.18 62.59 -16.42
CA ALA A 418 -2.45 61.70 -15.53
C ALA A 418 -3.12 61.55 -14.16
N ALA A 419 -3.56 62.64 -13.54
CA ALA A 419 -4.26 62.61 -12.26
C ALA A 419 -5.60 61.86 -12.34
N LYS A 420 -6.31 61.97 -13.46
CA LYS A 420 -7.55 61.22 -13.69
C LYS A 420 -7.28 59.74 -13.97
N ALA A 421 -6.20 59.41 -14.69
CA ALA A 421 -5.77 58.04 -14.90
C ALA A 421 -5.26 57.36 -13.62
N GLU A 422 -4.50 58.06 -12.77
CA GLU A 422 -4.10 57.56 -11.44
C GLU A 422 -5.32 57.41 -10.51
N ALA A 423 -6.28 58.33 -10.55
CA ALA A 423 -7.51 58.22 -9.77
C ALA A 423 -8.37 57.01 -10.20
N ASP A 424 -8.58 56.79 -11.51
CA ASP A 424 -9.30 55.61 -12.01
C ASP A 424 -8.52 54.30 -11.77
N ALA A 425 -7.19 54.31 -11.91
CA ALA A 425 -6.35 53.15 -11.64
C ALA A 425 -6.37 52.77 -10.15
N LYS A 426 -6.28 53.77 -9.25
CA LYS A 426 -6.38 53.56 -7.80
C LYS A 426 -7.78 53.13 -7.39
N ALA A 427 -8.84 53.75 -7.95
CA ALA A 427 -10.21 53.34 -7.68
C ALA A 427 -10.50 51.90 -8.14
N LYS A 428 -9.95 51.47 -9.30
CA LYS A 428 -10.00 50.07 -9.73
C LYS A 428 -9.19 49.15 -8.84
N ALA A 429 -7.96 49.53 -8.46
CA ALA A 429 -7.11 48.71 -7.60
C ALA A 429 -7.73 48.51 -6.20
N ASP A 430 -8.26 49.57 -5.59
CA ASP A 430 -8.94 49.51 -4.29
C ASP A 430 -10.26 48.71 -4.37
N ALA A 431 -11.00 48.83 -5.48
CA ALA A 431 -12.22 48.03 -5.71
C ALA A 431 -11.90 46.54 -5.96
N GLU A 432 -10.86 46.22 -6.72
CA GLU A 432 -10.45 44.84 -7.01
C GLU A 432 -9.81 44.17 -5.78
N ALA A 433 -9.02 44.92 -5.00
CA ALA A 433 -8.47 44.46 -3.73
C ALA A 433 -9.59 44.17 -2.72
N LYS A 434 -10.60 45.05 -2.64
CA LYS A 434 -11.78 44.81 -1.78
C LYS A 434 -12.61 43.62 -2.27
N ALA A 435 -12.85 43.50 -3.58
CA ALA A 435 -13.57 42.36 -4.14
C ALA A 435 -12.84 41.03 -3.92
N LYS A 436 -11.51 41.00 -4.02
CA LYS A 436 -10.69 39.82 -3.69
C LYS A 436 -10.72 39.51 -2.20
N ALA A 437 -10.61 40.50 -1.32
CA ALA A 437 -10.70 40.31 0.12
C ALA A 437 -12.08 39.78 0.56
N ASP A 438 -13.17 40.35 0.04
CA ASP A 438 -14.54 39.91 0.34
C ASP A 438 -14.81 38.50 -0.23
N ALA A 439 -14.27 38.16 -1.41
CA ALA A 439 -14.36 36.83 -2.00
C ALA A 439 -13.54 35.78 -1.23
N GLU A 440 -12.32 36.11 -0.80
CA GLU A 440 -11.45 35.20 -0.03
C GLU A 440 -11.99 34.98 1.38
N ALA A 441 -12.53 36.03 2.03
CA ALA A 441 -13.21 35.92 3.32
C ALA A 441 -14.46 35.02 3.23
N LYS A 442 -15.26 35.17 2.16
CA LYS A 442 -16.41 34.29 1.92
C LYS A 442 -16.00 32.86 1.62
N ALA A 443 -14.99 32.64 0.78
CA ALA A 443 -14.48 31.30 0.46
C ALA A 443 -13.92 30.59 1.71
N LYS A 444 -13.22 31.30 2.59
CA LYS A 444 -12.76 30.76 3.89
C LYS A 444 -13.92 30.43 4.83
N ALA A 445 -14.93 31.29 4.92
CA ALA A 445 -16.12 31.03 5.74
C ALA A 445 -16.95 29.83 5.23
N ASP A 446 -17.18 29.73 3.92
CA ASP A 446 -17.91 28.61 3.31
C ASP A 446 -17.11 27.29 3.44
N ALA A 447 -15.78 27.34 3.32
CA ALA A 447 -14.91 26.17 3.53
C ALA A 447 -14.87 25.71 5.00
N GLU A 448 -14.78 26.64 5.96
CA GLU A 448 -14.80 26.32 7.40
C GLU A 448 -16.16 25.77 7.83
N ALA A 449 -17.26 26.35 7.34
CA ALA A 449 -18.61 25.83 7.57
C ALA A 449 -18.79 24.41 7.01
N LYS A 450 -18.30 24.16 5.79
CA LYS A 450 -18.36 22.83 5.16
C LYS A 450 -17.50 21.81 5.90
N ALA A 451 -16.25 22.14 6.23
CA ALA A 451 -15.36 21.25 6.99
C ALA A 451 -15.90 20.92 8.40
N LYS A 452 -16.62 21.87 9.03
CA LYS A 452 -17.31 21.62 10.30
C LYS A 452 -18.50 20.69 10.14
N ALA A 453 -19.34 20.91 9.12
CA ALA A 453 -20.49 20.04 8.82
C ALA A 453 -20.07 18.61 8.45
N GLU A 454 -19.01 18.45 7.64
CA GLU A 454 -18.46 17.14 7.27
C GLU A 454 -17.86 16.40 8.48
N LYS A 455 -17.15 17.10 9.38
CA LYS A 455 -16.66 16.51 10.64
C LYS A 455 -17.80 16.08 11.57
N GLU A 456 -18.85 16.88 11.69
CA GLU A 456 -20.00 16.56 12.55
C GLU A 456 -20.82 15.38 11.99
N ALA A 457 -21.01 15.32 10.66
CA ALA A 457 -21.62 14.18 9.98
C ALA A 457 -20.78 12.90 10.11
N ALA A 458 -19.45 13.00 9.95
CA ALA A 458 -18.54 11.86 10.12
C ALA A 458 -18.52 11.35 11.56
N ALA A 459 -18.49 12.23 12.56
CA ALA A 459 -18.56 11.85 13.97
C ALA A 459 -19.88 11.17 14.32
N LYS A 460 -21.01 11.67 13.81
CA LYS A 460 -22.32 11.03 14.01
C LYS A 460 -22.40 9.66 13.33
N ALA A 461 -21.92 9.53 12.09
CA ALA A 461 -21.87 8.27 11.37
C ALA A 461 -20.93 7.24 12.03
N ALA A 462 -19.83 7.67 12.65
CA ALA A 462 -18.95 6.81 13.44
C ALA A 462 -19.67 6.28 14.69
N ALA A 463 -20.32 7.16 15.47
CA ALA A 463 -21.07 6.76 16.66
C ALA A 463 -22.24 5.81 16.37
N GLU A 464 -22.97 6.02 15.26
CA GLU A 464 -24.04 5.11 14.83
C GLU A 464 -23.50 3.74 14.38
N ARG A 465 -22.29 3.66 13.80
CA ARG A 465 -21.62 2.41 13.45
C ARG A 465 -21.08 1.66 14.67
N GLU A 466 -20.43 2.36 15.60
CA GLU A 466 -19.91 1.78 16.85
C GLU A 466 -21.06 1.14 17.65
N ALA A 467 -22.18 1.83 17.77
CA ALA A 467 -23.39 1.30 18.42
C ALA A 467 -23.97 0.07 17.70
N ALA A 468 -23.92 0.01 16.37
CA ALA A 468 -24.38 -1.15 15.59
C ALA A 468 -23.43 -2.35 15.72
N GLU A 469 -22.11 -2.11 15.75
CA GLU A 469 -21.09 -3.15 15.91
C GLU A 469 -21.12 -3.77 17.31
N ASP A 470 -21.26 -2.96 18.37
CA ASP A 470 -21.41 -3.47 19.73
C ASP A 470 -22.72 -4.27 19.92
N ALA A 471 -23.83 -3.84 19.29
CA ALA A 471 -25.07 -4.60 19.29
C ALA A 471 -24.91 -5.98 18.61
N LEU A 472 -24.19 -6.03 17.47
CA LEU A 472 -23.88 -7.29 16.79
C LEU A 472 -22.93 -8.18 17.61
N ARG A 473 -21.94 -7.59 18.28
CA ARG A 473 -21.00 -8.27 19.18
C ARG A 473 -21.72 -8.90 20.37
N GLN A 474 -22.67 -8.19 20.98
CA GLN A 474 -23.51 -8.70 22.06
C GLN A 474 -24.41 -9.86 21.57
N LYS A 475 -25.04 -9.73 20.39
CA LYS A 475 -25.82 -10.82 19.79
C LYS A 475 -24.99 -12.09 19.57
N ARG A 476 -23.80 -11.96 18.98
CA ARG A 476 -22.85 -13.07 18.75
C ARG A 476 -22.24 -13.63 20.05
N ALA A 477 -22.23 -12.88 21.15
CA ALA A 477 -21.86 -13.42 22.46
C ALA A 477 -22.99 -14.30 23.03
N ALA A 478 -24.23 -13.82 23.01
CA ALA A 478 -25.40 -14.55 23.47
C ALA A 478 -25.64 -15.84 22.65
N GLU A 479 -25.46 -15.82 21.33
CA GLU A 479 -25.56 -17.00 20.47
C GLU A 479 -24.49 -18.07 20.81
N ARG A 480 -23.26 -17.65 21.11
CA ARG A 480 -22.19 -18.56 21.55
C ARG A 480 -22.43 -19.13 22.93
N GLU A 481 -22.95 -18.33 23.86
CA GLU A 481 -23.33 -18.79 25.21
C GLU A 481 -24.48 -19.79 25.13
N ALA A 482 -25.51 -19.55 24.31
CA ALA A 482 -26.58 -20.50 24.04
C ALA A 482 -26.08 -21.81 23.41
N HIS A 483 -25.12 -21.75 22.49
CA HIS A 483 -24.50 -22.94 21.92
C HIS A 483 -23.63 -23.71 22.92
N ALA A 484 -22.92 -23.01 23.81
CA ALA A 484 -22.16 -23.61 24.90
C ALA A 484 -23.09 -24.30 25.92
N ALA A 485 -24.21 -23.66 26.28
CA ALA A 485 -25.23 -24.24 27.14
C ALA A 485 -25.84 -25.52 26.55
N LYS A 486 -26.15 -25.53 25.24
CA LYS A 486 -26.60 -26.76 24.54
C LYS A 486 -25.55 -27.88 24.53
N ARG A 487 -24.26 -27.55 24.43
CA ARG A 487 -23.18 -28.55 24.56
C ARG A 487 -23.03 -29.07 26.00
N ALA A 488 -23.31 -28.23 27.00
CA ALA A 488 -23.25 -28.60 28.41
C ALA A 488 -24.47 -29.42 28.88
N SER A 489 -25.64 -29.29 28.23
CA SER A 489 -26.88 -29.98 28.62
C SER A 489 -26.95 -31.46 28.21
N GLY A 490 -25.96 -31.98 27.48
CA GLY A 490 -25.75 -33.43 27.37
C GLY A 490 -26.79 -34.21 26.57
N GLU A 491 -27.46 -33.60 25.57
CA GLU A 491 -28.23 -34.36 24.57
C GLU A 491 -27.27 -35.17 23.68
N THR A 492 -26.83 -36.31 24.22
CA THR A 492 -25.92 -37.25 23.58
C THR A 492 -26.72 -38.34 22.87
N GLU A 493 -26.68 -38.32 21.54
CA GLU A 493 -27.04 -39.53 20.80
C GLU A 493 -25.99 -40.62 21.08
N LYS A 494 -26.47 -41.70 21.73
CA LYS A 494 -25.88 -43.05 21.86
C LYS A 494 -24.35 -43.13 21.97
N ALA A 495 -23.89 -43.28 23.21
CA ALA A 495 -22.52 -43.69 23.51
C ALA A 495 -22.14 -45.03 22.82
N VAL A 496 -21.03 -45.01 22.07
CA VAL A 496 -20.38 -46.21 21.52
C VAL A 496 -19.12 -46.50 22.34
N SER A 497 -18.93 -47.74 22.76
CA SER A 497 -17.77 -48.16 23.56
C SER A 497 -16.48 -48.15 22.74
N MET A 498 -15.47 -47.41 23.22
CA MET A 498 -14.12 -47.44 22.65
C MET A 498 -13.43 -48.75 23.01
N THR A 499 -12.93 -49.48 22.00
CA THR A 499 -12.08 -50.67 22.20
C THR A 499 -10.61 -50.27 22.19
N ALA A 500 -9.79 -50.88 23.04
CA ALA A 500 -8.37 -50.56 23.13
C ALA A 500 -7.59 -50.98 21.87
N ALA A 501 -6.56 -50.20 21.51
CA ALA A 501 -5.68 -50.51 20.38
C ALA A 501 -4.94 -51.85 20.59
N ALA A 502 -4.86 -52.65 19.52
CA ALA A 502 -4.37 -54.04 19.56
C ALA A 502 -2.90 -54.22 19.97
N VAL A 503 -2.09 -53.15 19.93
CA VAL A 503 -0.70 -53.15 20.41
C VAL A 503 -0.49 -51.93 21.30
N GLN A 504 -0.12 -52.16 22.56
CA GLN A 504 0.22 -51.09 23.49
C GLN A 504 1.71 -50.78 23.42
N LYS A 505 2.09 -49.80 22.59
CA LYS A 505 3.47 -49.27 22.54
C LYS A 505 3.87 -48.70 23.90
N THR A 506 5.07 -49.06 24.33
CA THR A 506 5.76 -48.49 25.50
C THR A 506 5.99 -46.99 25.30
N GLU A 507 6.28 -46.27 26.40
CA GLU A 507 6.60 -44.85 26.34
C GLU A 507 7.88 -44.58 25.54
N TYR A 508 8.87 -45.48 25.63
CA TYR A 508 10.10 -45.42 24.85
C TYR A 508 9.86 -45.53 23.34
N GLU A 509 9.02 -46.48 22.89
CA GLU A 509 8.66 -46.60 21.47
C GLU A 509 7.88 -45.38 20.96
N LYS A 510 7.01 -44.77 21.79
CA LYS A 510 6.31 -43.52 21.45
C LYS A 510 7.26 -42.33 21.32
N ILE A 511 8.34 -42.30 22.10
CA ILE A 511 9.40 -41.29 21.99
C ILE A 511 10.23 -41.51 20.72
N LEU A 512 10.61 -42.75 20.42
CA LEU A 512 11.32 -43.12 19.19
C LEU A 512 10.52 -42.80 17.91
N ASP A 513 9.23 -43.15 17.86
CA ASP A 513 8.35 -42.79 16.74
C ASP A 513 8.32 -41.27 16.52
N LYS A 514 8.23 -40.48 17.61
CA LYS A 514 8.26 -39.01 17.54
C LYS A 514 9.61 -38.48 17.04
N LEU A 515 10.74 -39.00 17.53
CA LEU A 515 12.07 -38.59 17.05
C LEU A 515 12.28 -38.93 15.57
N ASN A 516 11.83 -40.11 15.13
CA ASN A 516 11.91 -40.52 13.73
C ASN A 516 11.04 -39.63 12.82
N TRP A 517 9.83 -39.26 13.28
CA TRP A 517 8.95 -38.32 12.58
C TRP A 517 9.55 -36.90 12.50
N VAL A 518 10.06 -36.35 13.62
CA VAL A 518 10.65 -35.01 13.67
C VAL A 518 11.92 -34.90 12.80
N HIS A 519 12.82 -35.89 12.87
CA HIS A 519 14.13 -35.80 12.23
C HIS A 519 14.24 -36.48 10.85
N ARG A 520 13.14 -37.06 10.33
CA ARG A 520 13.10 -37.80 9.05
C ARG A 520 14.29 -38.76 8.84
N ARG A 521 14.78 -39.38 9.91
CA ARG A 521 15.89 -40.34 9.82
C ARG A 521 15.37 -41.64 9.21
N ILE A 522 15.63 -41.82 7.91
CA ILE A 522 15.46 -43.11 7.24
C ILE A 522 16.38 -44.10 7.96
N PRO A 523 15.88 -45.25 8.46
CA PRO A 523 16.73 -46.31 8.95
C PRO A 523 17.55 -46.86 7.78
N LEU A 524 18.84 -46.56 7.74
CA LEU A 524 19.79 -47.35 6.97
C LEU A 524 20.01 -48.66 7.72
N TYR A 525 19.24 -49.70 7.37
CA TYR A 525 19.63 -51.11 7.24
C TYR A 525 18.44 -51.93 6.73
#